data_AF-A0A1U7Q1A1-F1
#
_entry.id   AF-A0A1U7Q1A1-F1
#
_cell.length_a   1.000
_cell.length_b   1.000
_cell.length_c   1.000
_cell.angle_alpha   90.00
_cell.angle_beta   90.00
_cell.angle_gamma   90.00
#
_symmetry.space_group_name_H-M   'P 1'
#
loop_
_entity.id
_entity.type
_entity.pdbx_description
1 polymer ?
#
loop_
_entity_poly.entity_id
_entity_poly.type
_entity_poly.pdbx_seq_one_letter_code
_entity_poly.pdbx_strand_id
1 'polypeptide(L)'
;MATKDEVSQFLKELKSVSAAGEIFFIDRQVNTQTLAELEIKALERKAYIEKLVLEDYSEGPLDNDQYGIEPMWVFGKKVKEKEVYIKITITALNVICILSIPHSIL
;
A
#
# COMPACT_ATOMS: atom_id res chain seq x y z
N MET A 1 -0.99 11.65 12.97
CA MET A 1 -1.69 11.70 11.67
C MET A 1 -1.00 12.74 10.81
N ALA A 2 -0.52 12.34 9.64
CA ALA A 2 0.14 13.23 8.70
C ALA A 2 -0.78 14.36 8.20
N THR A 3 -0.16 15.48 7.84
CA THR A 3 -0.77 16.61 7.13
C THR A 3 -0.99 16.30 5.65
N LYS A 4 -1.83 17.07 4.97
CA LYS A 4 -2.06 16.93 3.53
C LYS A 4 -0.79 17.10 2.69
N ASP A 5 0.10 17.98 3.12
CA ASP A 5 1.36 18.23 2.42
C ASP A 5 2.32 17.05 2.57
N GLU A 6 2.41 16.46 3.76
CA GLU A 6 3.21 15.25 4.00
C GLU A 6 2.70 14.06 3.19
N VAL A 7 1.38 13.83 3.17
CA VAL A 7 0.78 12.77 2.35
C VAL A 7 1.02 13.04 0.85
N SER A 8 0.89 14.29 0.42
CA SER A 8 1.16 14.68 -0.98
C SER A 8 2.61 14.46 -1.36
N GLN A 9 3.54 14.75 -0.45
CA GLN A 9 4.96 14.51 -0.66
C GLN A 9 5.27 13.02 -0.73
N PHE A 10 4.70 12.21 0.17
CA PHE A 10 4.81 10.77 0.14
C PHE A 10 4.29 10.18 -1.19
N LEU A 11 3.12 10.62 -1.67
CA LEU A 11 2.56 10.14 -2.94
C LEU A 11 3.43 10.51 -4.15
N LYS A 12 4.11 11.67 -4.13
CA LYS A 12 5.08 12.06 -5.16
C LYS A 12 6.30 11.14 -5.14
N GLU A 13 6.84 10.88 -3.95
CA GLU A 13 7.98 9.98 -3.77
C GLU A 13 7.63 8.56 -4.21
N LEU A 14 6.48 8.05 -3.78
CA LEU A 14 5.95 6.74 -4.16
C LEU A 14 5.93 6.55 -5.68
N LYS A 15 5.40 7.53 -6.42
CA LYS A 15 5.36 7.52 -7.88
C LYS A 15 6.75 7.54 -8.50
N SER A 16 7.67 8.33 -7.93
CA SER A 16 9.05 8.39 -8.41
C SER A 16 9.79 7.06 -8.21
N VAL A 17 9.72 6.48 -7.01
CA VAL A 17 10.42 5.23 -6.68
C VAL A 17 9.79 4.03 -7.40
N SER A 18 8.45 3.95 -7.49
CA SER A 18 7.77 2.86 -8.23
C SER A 18 7.98 2.89 -9.75
N ALA A 19 8.34 4.06 -10.31
CA ALA A 19 8.70 4.20 -11.72
C ALA A 19 10.14 3.78 -12.00
N ALA A 20 11.06 4.02 -11.05
CA ALA A 20 12.49 3.75 -11.21
C ALA A 20 12.94 2.38 -10.66
N GLY A 21 12.27 1.89 -9.62
CA GLY A 21 12.64 0.68 -8.88
C GLY A 21 11.58 -0.42 -8.95
N GLU A 22 11.72 -1.43 -8.09
CA GLU A 22 10.81 -2.56 -8.01
C GLU A 22 9.75 -2.36 -6.90
N ILE A 23 8.58 -2.98 -7.09
CA ILE A 23 7.54 -3.07 -6.06
C ILE A 23 7.48 -4.51 -5.59
N PHE A 24 7.83 -4.72 -4.32
CA PHE A 24 7.70 -6.01 -3.67
C PHE A 24 6.34 -6.13 -3.00
N PHE A 25 5.56 -7.10 -3.43
CA PHE A 25 4.29 -7.45 -2.80
C PHE A 25 4.52 -8.55 -1.77
N ILE A 26 4.25 -8.27 -0.50
CA ILE A 26 4.34 -9.27 0.56
C ILE A 26 3.00 -9.98 0.67
N ASP A 27 2.95 -11.21 0.16
CA ASP A 27 1.80 -12.09 0.31
C ASP A 27 1.90 -12.82 1.66
N ARG A 28 1.05 -12.43 2.63
CA ARG A 28 0.84 -13.26 3.82
C ARG A 28 -0.10 -14.41 3.47
N GLN A 29 0.06 -15.54 4.14
CA GLN A 29 -0.82 -16.70 3.96
C GLN A 29 -2.31 -16.36 4.20
N VAL A 30 -2.58 -15.41 5.11
CA VAL A 30 -3.90 -14.81 5.39
C VAL A 30 -4.41 -13.93 4.24
N ASN A 31 -3.49 -13.36 3.45
CA ASN A 31 -3.79 -12.51 2.30
C ASN A 31 -4.00 -13.32 1.01
N THR A 32 -3.53 -14.57 0.92
CA THR A 32 -3.74 -15.41 -0.28
C THR A 32 -5.24 -15.70 -0.50
N GLN A 33 -5.99 -15.91 0.57
CA GLN A 33 -7.44 -16.10 0.53
C GLN A 33 -8.16 -14.78 0.18
N THR A 34 -7.70 -13.67 0.76
CA THR A 34 -8.16 -12.30 0.48
C THR A 34 -7.96 -11.89 -1.00
N LEU A 35 -6.79 -12.19 -1.57
CA LEU A 35 -6.45 -11.86 -2.95
C LEU A 35 -7.22 -12.76 -3.94
N ALA A 36 -7.48 -14.01 -3.58
CA ALA A 36 -8.37 -14.90 -4.33
C ALA A 36 -9.82 -14.38 -4.30
N GLU A 37 -10.31 -13.90 -3.15
CA GLU A 37 -11.65 -13.31 -2.99
C GLU A 37 -11.84 -11.96 -3.70
N LEU A 38 -10.74 -11.26 -3.99
CA LEU A 38 -10.74 -10.00 -4.73
C LEU A 38 -10.47 -10.22 -6.23
N GLU A 39 -10.05 -11.43 -6.63
CA GLU A 39 -9.64 -11.78 -8.00
C GLU A 39 -8.69 -10.73 -8.60
N ILE A 40 -7.81 -10.14 -7.78
CA ILE A 40 -6.85 -9.11 -8.23
C ILE A 40 -5.63 -9.83 -8.79
N LYS A 41 -5.41 -9.69 -10.09
CA LYS A 41 -4.21 -10.25 -10.74
C LYS A 41 -2.97 -9.50 -10.26
N ALA A 42 -1.84 -10.20 -10.19
CA ALA A 42 -0.56 -9.60 -9.79
C ALA A 42 -0.23 -8.32 -10.60
N LEU A 43 -0.52 -8.32 -11.90
CA LEU A 43 -0.31 -7.17 -12.79
C LEU A 43 -1.21 -5.97 -12.47
N GLU A 44 -2.39 -6.18 -11.91
CA GLU A 44 -3.33 -5.09 -11.57
C GLU A 44 -2.92 -4.37 -10.28
N ARG A 45 -2.15 -5.04 -9.40
CA ARG A 45 -1.73 -4.48 -8.10
C ARG A 45 -0.92 -3.20 -8.26
N LYS A 46 0.02 -3.17 -9.23
CA LYS A 46 0.83 -1.97 -9.53
C LYS A 46 -0.05 -0.79 -9.95
N ALA A 47 -1.05 -1.03 -10.78
CA ALA A 47 -1.97 0.02 -11.25
C ALA A 47 -2.77 0.65 -10.10
N TYR A 48 -3.08 -0.08 -9.03
CA TYR A 48 -3.75 0.50 -7.87
C TYR A 48 -2.84 1.43 -7.06
N ILE A 49 -1.55 1.09 -6.92
CA ILE A 49 -0.55 1.92 -6.24
C ILE A 49 -0.32 3.23 -7.01
N GLU A 50 -0.14 3.16 -8.32
CA GLU A 50 0.09 4.34 -9.17
C GLU A 50 -1.09 5.33 -9.17
N LYS A 51 -2.30 4.81 -8.94
CA LYS A 51 -3.56 5.58 -8.90
C LYS A 51 -3.95 6.04 -7.51
N LEU A 52 -3.08 5.89 -6.51
CA LEU A 52 -3.34 6.45 -5.19
C LEU A 52 -3.41 7.98 -5.23
N VAL A 53 -4.43 8.50 -4.57
CA VAL A 53 -4.69 9.93 -4.40
C VAL A 53 -4.75 10.31 -2.92
N LEU A 54 -4.78 11.61 -2.65
CA LEU A 54 -4.77 12.14 -1.28
C LEU A 54 -5.98 11.62 -0.47
N GLU A 55 -7.12 11.47 -1.13
CA GLU A 55 -8.37 11.01 -0.53
C GLU A 55 -8.35 9.52 -0.16
N ASP A 56 -7.44 8.74 -0.76
CA ASP A 56 -7.25 7.34 -0.39
C ASP A 56 -6.47 7.22 0.94
N TYR A 57 -5.86 8.29 1.47
CA TYR A 57 -5.07 8.22 2.70
C TYR A 57 -5.94 7.92 3.91
N SER A 58 -5.57 6.89 4.67
CA SER A 58 -6.25 6.47 5.89
C SER A 58 -5.43 6.80 7.13
N GLU A 59 -4.16 6.37 7.16
CA GLU A 59 -3.34 6.44 8.36
C GLU A 59 -1.84 6.47 8.03
N GLY A 60 -1.05 7.12 8.88
CA GLY A 60 0.40 7.20 8.75
C GLY A 60 1.00 8.54 9.20
N PRO A 61 2.34 8.66 9.13
CA PRO A 61 3.28 7.53 9.14
C PRO A 61 3.12 6.69 10.41
N LEU A 62 3.24 5.38 10.29
CA LEU A 62 3.23 4.42 11.40
C LEU A 62 4.63 3.83 11.57
N ASP A 63 5.00 3.54 12.82
CA ASP A 63 6.19 2.74 13.10
C ASP A 63 6.05 1.38 12.43
N ASN A 64 7.13 0.96 11.76
CA ASN A 64 7.16 -0.28 11.01
C ASN A 64 7.86 -1.35 11.84
N ASP A 65 7.08 -2.24 12.44
CA ASP A 65 7.57 -3.35 13.26
C ASP A 65 7.83 -4.63 12.46
N GLN A 66 7.53 -4.62 11.15
CA GLN A 66 7.45 -5.83 10.33
C GLN A 66 8.43 -5.86 9.15
N TYR A 67 8.66 -4.75 8.45
CA TYR A 67 9.43 -4.75 7.19
C TYR A 67 10.30 -3.50 7.00
N GLY A 68 11.52 -3.54 7.55
CA GLY A 68 12.46 -2.43 7.47
C GLY A 68 12.28 -1.40 8.59
N ILE A 69 13.08 -0.35 8.56
CA ILE A 69 13.07 0.73 9.56
C ILE A 69 12.23 1.94 9.13
N GLU A 70 11.84 1.98 7.85
CA GLU A 70 11.13 3.10 7.26
C GLU A 70 9.64 3.06 7.62
N PRO A 71 9.00 4.22 7.82
CA PRO A 71 7.61 4.29 8.27
C PRO A 71 6.64 3.69 7.24
N MET A 72 5.56 3.12 7.76
CA MET A 72 4.48 2.53 6.96
C MET A 72 3.32 3.51 6.81
N TRP A 73 2.75 3.56 5.61
CA TRP A 73 1.60 4.40 5.27
C TRP A 73 0.44 3.55 4.78
N VAL A 74 -0.79 3.89 5.18
CA VAL A 74 -1.99 3.10 4.90
C VAL A 74 -2.95 3.91 4.04
N PHE A 75 -3.33 3.32 2.91
CA PHE A 75 -4.31 3.87 1.99
C PHE A 75 -5.52 2.93 1.84
N GLY A 76 -6.72 3.46 1.94
CA GLY A 76 -7.98 2.74 1.68
C GLY A 76 -8.42 2.95 0.23
N LYS A 77 -8.72 1.85 -0.47
CA LYS A 77 -9.22 1.90 -1.85
C LYS A 77 -10.35 0.91 -2.06
N LYS A 78 -11.36 1.33 -2.82
CA LYS A 78 -12.43 0.44 -3.27
C LYS A 78 -11.99 -0.31 -4.53
N VAL A 79 -11.92 -1.64 -4.45
CA VAL A 79 -11.61 -2.53 -5.57
C VAL A 79 -12.72 -3.56 -5.70
N LYS A 80 -13.40 -3.60 -6.86
CA LYS A 80 -14.56 -4.49 -7.11
C LYS A 80 -15.57 -4.46 -5.96
N GLU A 81 -15.94 -3.25 -5.57
CA GLU A 81 -16.91 -2.95 -4.50
C GLU A 81 -16.46 -3.28 -3.07
N LYS A 82 -15.30 -3.93 -2.88
CA LYS A 82 -14.72 -4.23 -1.58
C LYS A 82 -13.70 -3.15 -1.19
N GLU A 83 -13.64 -2.84 0.09
CA GLU A 83 -12.61 -1.96 0.63
C GLU A 83 -11.33 -2.77 0.89
N VAL A 84 -10.21 -2.21 0.46
CA VAL A 84 -8.87 -2.80 0.59
C VAL A 84 -7.94 -1.76 1.19
N TYR A 85 -7.17 -2.16 2.19
CA TYR A 85 -6.05 -1.38 2.69
C TYR A 85 -4.76 -1.76 1.98
N ILE A 86 -4.08 -0.75 1.49
CA ILE A 86 -2.78 -0.82 0.83
C ILE A 86 -1.77 -0.19 1.79
N LYS A 87 -0.97 -1.03 2.42
CA LYS A 87 0.10 -0.59 3.32
C LYS A 87 1.40 -0.50 2.54
N ILE A 88 2.06 0.64 2.62
CA ILE A 88 3.20 1.00 1.78
C ILE A 88 4.36 1.48 2.64
N THR A 89 5.53 0.93 2.39
CA THR A 89 6.81 1.41 2.90
C THR A 89 7.70 1.73 1.70
N ILE A 90 8.22 2.95 1.63
CA ILE A 90 9.23 3.34 0.65
C ILE A 90 10.60 3.11 1.29
N THR A 91 11.46 2.39 0.61
CA THR A 91 12.87 2.22 0.97
C THR A 91 13.75 3.00 -0.01
N ALA A 92 15.05 3.09 0.25
CA ALA A 92 15.98 3.82 -0.61
C ALA A 92 15.94 3.43 -2.10
N LEU A 93 15.57 2.18 -2.43
CA LEU A 93 15.57 1.67 -3.81
C LEU A 93 14.23 1.10 -4.27
N ASN A 94 13.34 0.73 -3.35
CA ASN A 94 12.18 -0.09 -3.67
C ASN A 94 10.96 0.30 -2.85
N VAL A 95 9.78 -0.15 -3.31
CA VAL A 95 8.52 -0.03 -2.58
C VAL A 95 8.13 -1.40 -2.04
N ILE A 96 7.80 -1.49 -0.76
CA ILE A 96 7.20 -2.68 -0.16
C ILE A 96 5.71 -2.42 0.02
N CYS A 97 4.88 -3.34 -0.46
CA CYS A 97 3.43 -3.22 -0.44
C CYS A 97 2.76 -4.46 0.17
N ILE A 98 1.74 -4.22 1.01
CA ILE A 98 0.89 -5.25 1.59
C ILE A 98 -0.57 -4.88 1.33
N LEU A 99 -1.34 -5.80 0.74
CA LEU A 99 -2.78 -5.63 0.55
C LEU A 99 -3.54 -6.48 1.57
N SER A 100 -4.53 -5.88 2.24
CA SER A 100 -5.37 -6.55 3.23
C SER A 100 -6.81 -6.02 3.22
N ILE A 101 -7.79 -6.81 3.64
CA ILE A 101 -9.16 -6.34 3.90
C ILE A 101 -9.20 -5.68 5.30
N PRO A 102 -10.03 -4.63 5.52
CA PRO A 102 -10.12 -3.93 6.80
C PRO A 102 -10.37 -4.81 8.05
N HIS A 103 -10.99 -5.98 7.87
CA HIS A 103 -11.37 -6.90 8.97
C HIS A 103 -10.38 -8.05 9.21
N SER A 104 -9.27 -8.11 8.46
CA SER A 104 -8.21 -9.11 8.68
C SER A 104 -7.16 -8.59 9.68
N ILE A 105 -7.61 -8.24 10.87
CA ILE A 105 -6.77 -8.22 12.07
C ILE A 105 -7.31 -9.32 12.95
N LEU A 106 -6.82 -10.55 12.75
CA LEU A 106 -6.74 -11.65 13.70
C LEU A 106 -5.90 -12.76 13.07
#